data_AF-A0A6G3XEJ0-F1
#
_entry.id   AF-A0A6G3XEJ0-F1
#
_cell.length_a   1.000
_cell.length_b   1.000
_cell.length_c   1.000
_cell.angle_alpha   90.00
_cell.angle_beta   90.00
_cell.angle_gamma   90.00
#
_symmetry.space_group_name_H-M   'P 1'
#
loop_
_entity.id
_entity.type
_entity.pdbx_description
1 polymer ?
#
loop_
_entity_poly.entity_id
_entity_poly.type
_entity_poly.pdbx_seq_one_letter_code
_entity_poly.pdbx_strand_id
1 'polypeptide(L)'
;FLGAGLATEGVLDEQTFWRTVAACVRDYQGSVPYLADKFEQYDLFEAEFALSCLNRLQLRDNQQMVDLNDPAGALQLVGRLKNPIAGF
;
A
#
# COMPACT_ATOMS: atom_id res chain seq x y z
N PHE A 1 -9.92 -1.03 -2.48
CA PHE A 1 -11.35 -0.81 -2.74
C PHE A 1 -12.25 -1.07 -1.54
N LEU A 2 -11.99 -2.08 -0.69
CA LEU A 2 -12.83 -2.38 0.49
C LEU A 2 -13.17 -1.16 1.36
N GLY A 3 -12.18 -0.39 1.80
CA GLY A 3 -12.41 0.79 2.65
C GLY A 3 -13.38 1.80 2.04
N ALA A 4 -13.21 2.14 0.76
CA ALA A 4 -14.12 3.03 0.04
C ALA A 4 -15.54 2.44 -0.07
N GLY A 5 -15.66 1.13 -0.30
CA GLY A 5 -16.96 0.45 -0.33
C GLY A 5 -17.70 0.52 1.01
N LEU A 6 -16.99 0.25 2.11
CA LEU A 6 -17.56 0.33 3.47
C LEU A 6 -18.02 1.74 3.82
N ALA A 7 -17.25 2.76 3.42
CA ALA A 7 -17.61 4.16 3.65
C ALA A 7 -18.82 4.58 2.81
N THR A 8 -18.86 4.15 1.55
CA THR A 8 -19.97 4.45 0.64
C THR A 8 -21.30 3.85 1.12
N GLU A 9 -21.27 2.62 1.63
CA GLU A 9 -22.46 1.94 2.16
C GLU A 9 -22.82 2.37 3.60
N GLY A 10 -22.06 3.31 4.19
CA GLY A 10 -22.30 3.80 5.55
C GLY A 10 -22.02 2.78 6.67
N VAL A 11 -21.27 1.71 6.36
CA VAL A 11 -20.93 0.65 7.32
C VAL A 11 -19.77 1.07 8.22
N LEU A 12 -18.75 1.73 7.65
CA LEU A 12 -17.56 2.19 8.38
C LEU A 12 -16.93 3.37 7.64
N ASP A 13 -16.64 4.46 8.34
CA ASP A 13 -15.97 5.61 7.74
C ASP A 13 -14.49 5.33 7.42
N GLU A 14 -13.93 6.06 6.46
CA GLU A 14 -12.54 5.86 6.01
C GLU A 14 -11.51 6.10 7.13
N GLN A 15 -11.75 7.07 8.01
CA GLN A 15 -10.81 7.39 9.09
C GLN A 15 -10.74 6.22 10.08
N THR A 16 -11.88 5.64 10.44
CA THR A 16 -11.94 4.45 11.31
C THR A 16 -11.32 3.23 10.64
N PHE A 17 -11.56 3.03 9.34
CA PHE A 17 -10.93 1.95 8.58
C PHE A 17 -9.40 2.04 8.65
N TRP A 18 -8.83 3.20 8.28
CA TRP A 18 -7.38 3.37 8.24
C TRP A 18 -6.73 3.40 9.62
N ARG A 19 -7.40 3.96 10.64
CA ARG A 19 -6.96 3.86 12.04
C ARG A 19 -6.85 2.39 12.48
N THR A 20 -7.79 1.54 12.07
CA THR A 20 -7.79 0.11 12.41
C THR A 20 -6.65 -0.62 11.69
N VAL A 21 -6.38 -0.30 10.43
CA VAL A 21 -5.23 -0.83 9.69
C VAL A 21 -3.91 -0.44 10.38
N ALA A 22 -3.76 0.84 10.76
CA ALA A 22 -2.59 1.33 11.46
C ALA A 22 -2.36 0.63 12.82
N ALA A 23 -3.44 0.44 13.60
CA ALA A 23 -3.38 -0.29 14.86
C ALA A 23 -2.90 -1.74 14.65
N CYS A 24 -3.45 -2.44 13.65
CA CYS A 24 -3.03 -3.80 13.31
C CYS A 24 -1.53 -3.88 12.97
N VAL A 25 -1.01 -2.92 12.21
CA VAL A 25 0.44 -2.85 11.91
C VAL A 25 1.25 -2.65 13.18
N ARG A 26 0.87 -1.72 14.05
CA ARG A 26 1.59 -1.45 15.30
C ARG A 26 1.53 -2.61 16.28
N ASP A 27 0.38 -3.26 16.41
CA ASP A 27 0.22 -4.44 17.26
C ASP A 27 1.16 -5.56 16.80
N TYR A 28 1.28 -5.76 15.48
CA TYR A 28 2.25 -6.68 14.91
C TYR A 28 3.69 -6.25 15.23
N GLN A 29 4.07 -5.00 14.93
CA GLN A 29 5.42 -4.51 15.22
C GLN A 29 5.80 -4.64 16.71
N GLY A 30 4.86 -4.36 17.61
CA GLY A 30 5.03 -4.54 19.05
C GLY A 30 5.18 -6.00 19.50
N SER A 31 4.58 -6.95 18.76
CA SER A 31 4.70 -8.38 19.03
C SER A 31 6.04 -8.99 18.60
N VAL A 32 6.77 -8.35 17.68
CA VAL A 32 8.04 -8.83 17.12
C VAL A 32 9.15 -7.78 17.19
N PRO A 33 9.55 -7.32 18.40
CA PRO A 33 10.49 -6.22 18.56
C PRO A 33 11.90 -6.51 17.98
N TYR A 34 12.25 -7.77 17.79
CA TYR A 34 13.51 -8.18 17.15
C TYR A 34 13.60 -7.82 15.66
N LEU A 35 12.51 -7.35 15.05
CA LEU A 35 12.47 -6.83 13.68
C LEU A 35 12.45 -5.29 13.61
N ALA A 36 12.65 -4.58 14.73
CA ALA A 36 12.59 -3.11 14.79
C ALA A 36 13.40 -2.45 13.66
N ASP A 37 14.65 -2.87 13.47
CA ASP A 37 15.54 -2.34 12.43
C ASP A 37 14.95 -2.51 11.01
N LYS A 38 14.22 -3.61 10.76
CA LYS A 38 13.54 -3.82 9.47
C LYS A 38 12.33 -2.91 9.31
N PHE A 39 11.60 -2.63 10.38
CA PHE A 39 10.46 -1.71 10.33
C PHE A 39 10.91 -0.28 10.10
N GLU A 40 12.05 0.12 10.64
CA GLU A 40 12.66 1.43 10.35
C GLU A 40 13.20 1.49 8.90
N GLN A 41 13.85 0.40 8.44
CA GLN A 41 14.33 0.33 7.06
C GLN A 41 13.20 0.37 6.02
N TYR A 42 12.06 -0.26 6.32
CA TYR A 42 10.90 -0.35 5.45
C TYR A 42 9.68 0.23 6.17
N ASP A 43 9.68 1.55 6.33
CA ASP A 43 8.67 2.28 7.08
C ASP A 43 7.29 2.22 6.40
N LEU A 44 6.36 1.47 7.00
CA LEU A 44 4.97 1.39 6.55
C LEU A 44 4.18 2.70 6.80
N PHE A 45 4.71 3.61 7.62
CA PHE A 45 4.10 4.89 7.97
C PHE A 45 4.71 6.08 7.21
N GLU A 46 5.57 5.83 6.20
CA GLU A 46 6.10 6.90 5.35
C GLU A 46 4.94 7.69 4.70
N ALA A 47 5.08 9.02 4.63
CA ALA A 47 3.99 9.93 4.24
C ALA A 47 3.39 9.65 2.86
N GLU A 48 4.20 9.14 1.93
CA GLU A 48 3.79 8.82 0.57
C GLU A 48 4.52 7.58 0.06
N PHE A 49 3.94 6.88 -0.92
CA PHE A 49 4.60 5.77 -1.63
C PHE A 49 4.34 5.84 -3.14
N ALA A 50 5.17 5.15 -3.93
CA ALA A 50 5.09 5.21 -5.39
C ALA A 50 3.75 4.65 -5.92
N LEU A 51 3.11 5.37 -6.84
CA LEU A 51 1.88 4.92 -7.50
C LEU A 51 2.21 3.94 -8.62
N SER A 52 1.93 2.66 -8.41
CA SER A 52 2.01 1.64 -9.46
C SER A 52 0.72 1.59 -10.28
N CYS A 53 0.79 2.00 -11.54
CA CYS A 53 -0.37 2.07 -12.45
C CYS A 53 -0.58 0.77 -13.22
N LEU A 54 -1.36 -0.17 -12.66
CA LEU A 54 -1.60 -1.48 -13.29
C LEU A 54 -2.19 -1.40 -14.69
N ASN A 55 -3.18 -0.53 -14.93
CA ASN A 55 -3.76 -0.38 -16.27
C ASN A 55 -2.73 0.07 -17.32
N ARG A 56 -1.71 0.85 -16.94
CA ARG A 56 -0.64 1.24 -17.87
C ARG A 56 0.24 0.07 -18.26
N LEU A 57 0.43 -0.92 -17.37
CA LEU A 57 1.12 -2.16 -17.71
C LEU A 57 0.39 -2.88 -18.83
N GLN A 58 -0.92 -3.10 -18.66
CA GLN A 58 -1.74 -3.81 -19.64
C GLN A 58 -1.82 -3.07 -20.97
N LEU A 59 -1.90 -1.73 -20.95
CA LEU A 59 -1.94 -0.92 -22.16
C LEU A 59 -0.60 -0.90 -22.91
N ARG A 60 0.52 -1.09 -22.21
CA ARG A 60 1.86 -1.19 -22.83
C ARG A 60 2.04 -2.54 -23.51
N ASP A 61 1.68 -3.62 -22.81
CA ASP A 61 1.70 -4.98 -23.36
C ASP A 61 0.57 -5.80 -22.70
N ASN A 62 -0.45 -6.14 -23.47
CA ASN A 62 -1.60 -6.91 -22.99
C ASN A 62 -1.43 -8.42 -23.16
N GLN A 63 -0.40 -8.87 -23.88
CA GLN A 63 -0.08 -10.30 -24.07
C GLN A 63 0.93 -10.77 -23.03
N GLN A 64 1.88 -9.91 -22.66
CA GLN A 64 2.90 -10.16 -21.65
C GLN A 64 3.09 -8.93 -20.76
N MET A 65 2.10 -8.67 -19.90
CA MET A 65 2.05 -7.48 -19.02
C MET A 65 3.26 -7.33 -18.09
N VAL A 66 3.91 -8.44 -17.74
CA VAL A 66 5.11 -8.51 -16.91
C VAL A 66 6.09 -9.47 -17.58
N ASP A 67 7.32 -9.02 -17.81
CA ASP A 67 8.41 -9.93 -18.15
C ASP A 67 8.79 -10.72 -16.89
N LEU A 68 8.68 -12.04 -16.95
CA LEU A 68 8.98 -12.91 -15.82
C LEU A 68 10.49 -12.96 -15.50
N ASN A 69 11.34 -12.58 -16.46
CA ASN A 69 12.79 -12.48 -16.27
C ASN A 69 13.20 -11.13 -15.66
N ASP A 70 12.34 -10.11 -15.74
CA ASP A 70 12.51 -8.82 -15.05
C ASP A 70 11.16 -8.23 -14.58
N PRO A 71 10.58 -8.77 -13.49
CA PRO A 71 9.28 -8.30 -12.99
C PRO A 71 9.32 -6.86 -12.48
N ALA A 72 10.50 -6.39 -12.05
CA ALA A 72 10.69 -5.05 -11.49
C ALA A 72 10.74 -3.98 -12.60
N GLY A 73 11.42 -4.26 -13.72
CA GLY A 73 11.47 -3.39 -14.88
C GLY A 73 10.11 -3.19 -15.57
N ALA A 74 9.18 -4.12 -15.35
CA ALA A 74 7.82 -3.97 -15.85
C ALA A 74 7.07 -2.80 -15.19
N LEU A 75 7.35 -2.47 -13.92
CA LEU A 75 6.56 -1.53 -13.12
C LEU A 75 6.37 -0.16 -13.78
N GLN A 76 5.14 0.33 -13.77
CA GLN A 76 4.78 1.66 -14.24
C GLN A 76 4.53 2.57 -13.05
N LEU A 77 5.62 3.13 -12.50
CA LEU A 77 5.56 4.06 -11.37
C LEU A 77 5.34 5.48 -11.86
N VAL A 78 4.20 6.07 -11.54
CA VAL A 78 3.81 7.41 -12.02
C VAL A 78 3.36 8.27 -10.85
N GLY A 79 4.29 9.03 -10.27
CA GLY A 79 4.03 9.88 -9.11
C GLY A 79 3.92 9.09 -7.81
N ARG A 80 3.32 9.71 -6.78
CA ARG A 80 3.18 9.15 -5.44
C ARG A 80 1.74 9.29 -4.94
N LEU A 81 1.33 8.38 -4.05
CA LEU A 81 0.09 8.45 -3.29
C LEU A 81 0.39 8.83 -1.85
N LYS A 82 -0.49 9.63 -1.25
CA LYS A 82 -0.50 9.84 0.20
C LYS A 82 -0.83 8.53 0.90
N ASN A 83 -0.01 8.19 1.88
CA ASN A 83 -0.21 7.00 2.68
C ASN A 83 -1.31 7.27 3.73
N PRO A 84 -2.44 6.57 3.68
CA PRO A 84 -3.55 6.84 4.59
C PRO A 84 -3.26 6.42 6.03
N ILE A 85 -2.24 5.59 6.29
CA ILE A 85 -1.87 5.21 7.66
C ILE A 85 -0.77 6.09 8.28
N ALA A 86 -0.11 6.95 7.50
CA ALA A 86 1.05 7.72 7.96
C ALA A 86 0.78 8.66 9.16
N GLY A 87 -0.47 9.09 9.33
CA GLY A 87 -0.85 10.01 10.42
C GLY A 87 -1.31 9.33 11.71
N PHE A 88 -1.32 8.00 11.79
CA PHE A 88 -1.83 7.24 12.94
C PHE A 88 -0.72 6.61 13.75
#